data_AF-A0AA35QU86-F1
#
_entry.id   AF-A0AA35QU86-F1
#
_cell.length_a   1.000
_cell.length_b   1.000
_cell.length_c   1.000
_cell.angle_alpha   90.00
_cell.angle_beta   90.00
_cell.angle_gamma   90.00
#
_symmetry.space_group_name_H-M   'P 1'
#
loop_
_entity.id
_entity.type
_entity.pdbx_description
1 polymer ?
#
loop_
_entity_poly.entity_id
_entity_poly.type
_entity_poly.pdbx_seq_one_letter_code
_entity_poly.pdbx_strand_id
1 'polypeptide(L)'
;MSKDERNFRNPYARLPACLPSSREKASQPPQVPPELSVRLLAALEQTLVECDSAYRHAPSADTSVYTGTSGVALLHLHVATTLHAEDHRKSREHLLQAQSLLTHCLSRVPSHSITFLCGAGGPLAIAAVVEAGLGNTDKAKSLLQQLKELYTSNKSRFSQLPSELLYGHVGYLYCLLFINAYLPGAVSQSLLQEVRSHCVRC
;
A
#
# COMPACT_ATOMS: atom_id res chain seq x y z
N MET A 1 -14.08 26.23 17.68
CA MET A 1 -12.67 25.85 17.47
C MET A 1 -12.20 26.51 16.19
N SER A 2 -11.21 27.40 16.28
CA SER A 2 -10.63 28.04 15.09
C SER A 2 -9.70 27.06 14.37
N LYS A 3 -9.56 27.17 13.04
CA LYS A 3 -8.59 26.37 12.26
C LYS A 3 -7.15 26.56 12.77
N ASP A 4 -6.87 27.69 13.44
CA ASP A 4 -5.58 28.04 14.00
C ASP A 4 -5.18 27.22 15.24
N GLU A 5 -6.13 26.51 15.86
CA GLU A 5 -5.87 25.70 17.07
C GLU A 5 -5.39 24.27 16.74
N ARG A 6 -5.48 23.84 15.47
CA ARG A 6 -5.11 22.48 15.03
C ARG A 6 -3.90 22.45 14.09
N ASN A 7 -3.08 23.51 14.07
CA ASN A 7 -1.87 23.56 13.27
C ASN A 7 -0.70 24.19 14.02
N PHE A 8 0.52 23.76 13.70
CA PHE A 8 1.72 24.49 14.07
C PHE A 8 1.93 25.64 13.07
N ARG A 9 2.38 26.79 13.55
CA ARG A 9 2.79 27.89 12.67
C ARG A 9 3.95 27.39 11.79
N ASN A 10 3.72 27.35 10.47
CA ASN A 10 4.72 26.93 9.51
C ASN A 10 5.97 27.83 9.58
N PRO A 11 7.13 27.31 10.03
CA PRO A 11 8.34 28.12 10.19
C PRO A 11 9.10 28.34 8.87
N TYR A 12 8.71 27.63 7.79
CA TYR A 12 9.43 27.64 6.53
C TYR A 12 9.03 28.85 5.67
N ALA A 13 10.04 29.51 5.08
CA ALA A 13 9.82 30.58 4.13
C ALA A 13 9.05 30.06 2.91
N ARG A 14 8.16 30.89 2.35
CA ARG A 14 7.48 30.56 1.09
C ARG A 14 8.51 30.50 -0.02
N LEU A 15 8.33 29.55 -0.94
CA LEU A 15 9.13 29.49 -2.15
C LEU A 15 9.02 30.82 -2.91
N PRO A 16 10.13 31.41 -3.38
CA PRO A 16 10.10 32.66 -4.12
C PRO A 16 9.29 32.47 -5.41
N ALA A 17 8.44 33.46 -5.73
CA ALA A 17 7.55 33.43 -6.90
C ALA A 17 8.30 33.36 -8.25
N CYS A 18 9.59 33.67 -8.24
CA CYS A 18 10.48 33.61 -9.38
C CYS A 18 11.57 32.57 -9.08
N LEU A 19 11.33 31.31 -9.45
CA LEU A 19 12.46 30.47 -9.82
C LEU A 19 13.07 31.13 -11.07
N PRO A 20 14.41 31.35 -11.14
CA PRO A 20 15.01 31.80 -12.39
C PRO A 20 14.53 30.86 -13.50
N SER A 21 14.24 31.43 -14.66
CA SER A 21 13.73 30.75 -15.84
C SER A 21 14.71 29.69 -16.37
N SER A 22 14.93 28.62 -15.62
CA SER A 22 15.54 27.38 -16.08
C SER A 22 14.49 26.55 -16.83
N ARG A 23 13.64 27.22 -17.62
CA ARG A 23 12.72 26.57 -18.58
C ARG A 23 13.48 25.95 -19.76
N GLU A 24 14.80 26.17 -19.87
CA GLU A 24 15.63 25.64 -20.96
C GLU A 24 16.39 24.33 -20.65
N LYS A 25 16.19 23.69 -19.48
CA LYS A 25 16.76 22.35 -19.20
C LYS A 25 15.84 21.38 -18.42
N ALA A 26 14.52 21.47 -18.58
CA ALA A 26 13.60 20.54 -17.92
C ALA A 26 13.33 19.29 -18.77
N SER A 27 14.38 18.59 -19.21
CA SER A 27 14.28 17.21 -19.72
C SER A 27 14.49 16.16 -18.63
N GLN A 28 14.78 16.57 -17.39
CA GLN A 28 14.90 15.69 -16.24
C GLN A 28 14.06 16.21 -15.06
N PRO A 29 13.37 15.32 -14.33
CA PRO A 29 12.64 15.70 -13.13
C PRO A 29 13.60 16.29 -12.09
N PRO A 30 13.14 17.25 -11.26
CA PRO A 30 13.97 17.85 -10.22
C PRO A 30 14.47 16.77 -9.27
N GLN A 31 15.79 16.64 -9.15
CA GLN A 31 16.43 15.69 -8.25
C GLN A 31 16.55 16.30 -6.85
N VAL A 32 16.31 15.49 -5.82
CA VAL A 32 16.51 15.89 -4.42
C VAL A 32 18.01 16.10 -4.19
N PRO A 33 18.44 17.22 -3.56
CA PRO A 33 19.84 17.46 -3.25
C PRO A 33 20.48 16.27 -2.50
N PRO A 34 21.70 15.83 -2.85
CA PRO A 34 22.33 14.65 -2.27
C PRO A 34 22.39 14.67 -0.74
N GLU A 35 22.68 15.83 -0.15
CA GLU A 35 22.78 16.00 1.30
C GLU A 35 21.44 15.78 2.00
N LEU A 36 20.34 16.21 1.36
CA LEU A 36 18.99 15.99 1.86
C LEU A 36 18.60 14.53 1.70
N SER A 37 18.93 13.91 0.57
CA SER A 37 18.69 12.49 0.31
C SER A 37 19.34 11.60 1.38
N VAL A 38 20.61 11.85 1.72
CA VAL A 38 21.32 11.11 2.78
C VAL A 38 20.60 11.23 4.13
N ARG A 39 20.18 12.45 4.50
CA ARG A 39 19.47 12.68 5.76
C ARG A 39 18.09 12.02 5.81
N LEU A 40 17.35 12.06 4.70
CA LEU A 40 16.04 11.42 4.58
C LEU A 40 16.15 9.91 4.68
N LEU A 41 17.12 9.31 3.99
CA LEU A 41 17.35 7.86 4.02
C LEU A 41 17.78 7.40 5.43
N ALA A 42 18.69 8.12 6.08
CA ALA A 42 19.09 7.80 7.46
C ALA A 42 17.91 7.88 8.44
N ALA A 43 17.07 8.91 8.32
CA ALA A 43 15.87 9.03 9.15
C ALA A 43 14.86 7.91 8.89
N LEU A 44 14.67 7.53 7.62
CA LEU A 44 13.80 6.43 7.21
C LEU A 44 14.30 5.10 7.78
N GLU A 45 15.60 4.80 7.66
CA GLU A 45 16.21 3.59 8.22
C GLU A 45 16.04 3.53 9.74
N GLN A 46 16.29 4.64 10.45
CA GLN A 46 16.09 4.70 11.90
C GLN A 46 14.62 4.45 12.27
N THR A 47 13.68 5.12 11.61
CA THR A 47 12.25 4.95 11.89
C THR A 47 11.79 3.52 11.57
N LEU A 48 12.30 2.90 10.51
CA LEU A 48 11.99 1.50 10.19
C LEU A 48 12.44 0.55 11.30
N VAL A 49 13.66 0.72 11.82
CA VAL A 49 14.17 -0.10 12.94
C VAL A 49 13.28 0.05 14.17
N GLU A 50 12.88 1.28 14.50
CA GLU A 50 11.97 1.55 15.62
C GLU A 50 10.60 0.89 15.41
N CYS A 51 10.01 1.02 14.21
CA CYS A 51 8.75 0.36 13.85
C CYS A 51 8.83 -1.17 13.93
N ASP A 52 9.87 -1.78 13.35
CA ASP A 52 10.09 -3.23 13.39
C ASP A 52 10.23 -3.75 14.82
N SER A 53 10.94 -2.99 15.67
CA SER A 53 11.07 -3.32 17.09
C SER A 53 9.71 -3.29 17.80
N ALA A 54 8.87 -2.28 17.52
CA ALA A 54 7.56 -2.15 18.14
C ALA A 54 6.63 -3.31 17.76
N TYR A 55 6.57 -3.66 16.47
CA TYR A 55 5.71 -4.75 16.00
C TYR A 55 6.21 -6.15 16.39
N ARG A 56 7.53 -6.31 16.62
CA ARG A 56 8.10 -7.56 17.15
C ARG A 56 7.75 -7.78 18.63
N HIS A 57 7.75 -6.74 19.45
CA HIS A 57 7.53 -6.87 20.90
C HIS A 57 6.06 -6.73 21.32
N ALA A 58 5.26 -6.00 20.53
CA ALA A 58 3.84 -5.78 20.79
C ALA A 58 3.03 -5.99 19.49
N PRO A 59 2.86 -7.25 19.04
CA PRO A 59 2.13 -7.53 17.80
C PRO A 59 0.69 -7.02 17.90
N SER A 60 0.32 -6.15 16.97
CA SER A 60 -1.03 -5.58 16.92
C SER A 60 -2.07 -6.68 16.67
N ALA A 61 -3.20 -6.60 17.37
CA ALA A 61 -4.38 -7.38 17.03
C ALA A 61 -5.00 -6.93 15.70
N ASP A 62 -4.75 -5.67 15.30
CA ASP A 62 -5.22 -5.11 14.04
C ASP A 62 -4.34 -5.57 12.87
N THR A 63 -4.99 -6.25 11.91
CA THR A 63 -4.37 -6.77 10.69
C THR A 63 -4.61 -5.87 9.49
N SER A 64 -5.35 -4.77 9.63
CA SER A 64 -5.67 -3.84 8.55
C SER A 64 -4.43 -3.15 7.98
N VAL A 65 -4.57 -2.54 6.81
CA VAL A 65 -3.51 -1.69 6.23
C VAL A 65 -3.54 -0.29 6.84
N TYR A 66 -4.73 0.19 7.23
CA TYR A 66 -4.94 1.55 7.72
C TYR A 66 -4.19 1.83 9.03
N THR A 67 -4.27 0.91 9.99
CA THR A 67 -3.68 1.06 11.34
C THR A 67 -2.95 -0.18 11.83
N GLY A 68 -2.95 -1.25 11.05
CA GLY A 68 -2.47 -2.56 11.47
C GLY A 68 -1.15 -3.00 10.85
N THR A 69 -0.80 -4.24 11.16
CA THR A 69 0.44 -4.91 10.76
C THR A 69 0.61 -4.99 9.23
N SER A 70 -0.49 -5.07 8.47
CA SER A 70 -0.40 -5.10 7.00
C SER A 70 0.04 -3.76 6.40
N GLY A 71 -0.16 -2.64 7.11
CA GLY A 71 0.38 -1.33 6.72
C GLY A 71 1.90 -1.31 6.79
N VAL A 72 2.49 -1.95 7.82
CA VAL A 72 3.94 -2.11 7.94
C VAL A 72 4.48 -3.06 6.87
N ALA A 73 3.75 -4.14 6.55
CA ALA A 73 4.12 -5.02 5.44
C ALA A 73 4.11 -4.27 4.09
N LEU A 74 3.13 -3.39 3.86
CA LEU A 74 3.09 -2.52 2.69
C LEU A 74 4.30 -1.57 2.63
N LEU A 75 4.73 -1.02 3.77
CA LEU A 75 5.91 -0.17 3.86
C LEU A 75 7.18 -0.94 3.42
N HIS A 76 7.38 -2.17 3.90
CA HIS A 76 8.51 -3.00 3.46
C HIS A 76 8.45 -3.35 1.98
N LEU A 77 7.27 -3.67 1.44
CA LEU A 77 7.09 -3.89 0.01
C LEU A 77 7.47 -2.62 -0.79
N HIS A 78 7.06 -1.44 -0.32
CA HIS A 78 7.41 -0.17 -0.96
C HIS A 78 8.92 0.07 -0.96
N VAL A 79 9.58 -0.12 0.19
CA VAL A 79 11.05 0.02 0.32
C VAL A 79 11.78 -0.97 -0.61
N ALA A 80 11.33 -2.22 -0.67
CA ALA A 80 11.91 -3.26 -1.53
C ALA A 80 11.82 -2.94 -3.02
N THR A 81 10.71 -2.32 -3.45
CA THR A 81 10.40 -2.05 -4.86
C THR A 81 10.79 -0.66 -5.33
N THR A 82 11.24 0.21 -4.42
CA THR A 82 11.70 1.57 -4.74
C THR A 82 13.17 1.76 -4.36
N LEU A 83 13.46 1.94 -3.08
CA LEU A 83 14.80 2.24 -2.56
C LEU A 83 15.81 1.12 -2.84
N HIS A 84 15.36 -0.12 -2.84
CA HIS A 84 16.20 -1.30 -3.02
C HIS A 84 15.87 -2.09 -4.29
N ALA A 85 15.19 -1.48 -5.27
CA ALA A 85 14.85 -2.16 -6.52
C ALA A 85 16.07 -2.77 -7.24
N GLU A 86 17.21 -2.07 -7.20
CA GLU A 86 18.48 -2.49 -7.81
C GLU A 86 19.34 -3.39 -6.90
N ASP A 87 19.07 -3.40 -5.59
CA ASP A 87 19.78 -4.25 -4.62
C ASP A 87 18.92 -5.48 -4.31
N HIS A 88 19.07 -6.51 -5.13
CA HIS A 88 18.28 -7.75 -5.01
C HIS A 88 18.35 -8.39 -3.63
N ARG A 89 19.47 -8.25 -2.91
CA ARG A 89 19.62 -8.83 -1.57
C ARG A 89 18.76 -8.06 -0.57
N LYS A 90 18.91 -6.73 -0.50
CA LYS A 90 18.10 -5.89 0.40
C LYS A 90 16.61 -5.93 0.05
N SER A 91 16.30 -5.90 -1.25
CA SER A 91 14.92 -6.06 -1.73
C SER A 91 14.30 -7.35 -1.21
N ARG A 92 15.01 -8.47 -1.36
CA ARG A 92 14.56 -9.77 -0.86
C ARG A 92 14.42 -9.80 0.66
N GLU A 93 15.35 -9.21 1.42
CA GLU A 93 15.28 -9.12 2.88
C GLU A 93 13.99 -8.40 3.33
N HIS A 94 13.64 -7.27 2.70
CA HIS A 94 12.38 -6.58 2.99
C HIS A 94 11.13 -7.34 2.56
N LEU A 95 11.16 -8.05 1.44
CA LEU A 95 10.05 -8.91 1.02
C LEU A 95 9.81 -10.06 2.01
N LEU A 96 10.88 -10.67 2.54
CA LEU A 96 10.79 -11.71 3.58
C LEU A 96 10.22 -11.14 4.89
N GLN A 97 10.62 -9.92 5.27
CA GLN A 97 10.07 -9.22 6.43
C GLN A 97 8.56 -8.96 6.25
N ALA A 98 8.14 -8.47 5.08
CA ALA A 98 6.73 -8.29 4.75
C ALA A 98 5.95 -9.62 4.79
N GLN A 99 6.52 -10.71 4.25
CA GLN A 99 5.92 -12.04 4.28
C GLN A 99 5.70 -12.54 5.72
N SER A 100 6.67 -12.34 6.61
CA SER A 100 6.57 -12.73 8.02
C SER A 100 5.41 -12.01 8.72
N LEU A 101 5.30 -10.69 8.53
CA LEU A 101 4.22 -9.87 9.07
C LEU A 101 2.84 -10.34 8.56
N LEU A 102 2.73 -10.64 7.26
CA LEU A 102 1.47 -11.03 6.62
C LEU A 102 1.02 -12.44 6.99
N THR A 103 1.95 -13.37 7.24
CA THR A 103 1.62 -14.75 7.62
C THR A 103 0.72 -14.78 8.86
N HIS A 104 1.02 -13.94 9.86
CA HIS A 104 0.16 -13.80 11.03
C HIS A 104 -1.18 -13.13 10.72
N CYS A 105 -1.17 -12.11 9.85
CA CYS A 105 -2.36 -11.35 9.48
C CYS A 105 -3.41 -12.22 8.78
N LEU A 106 -2.99 -13.02 7.79
CA LEU A 106 -3.88 -13.81 6.94
C LEU A 106 -4.72 -14.84 7.72
N SER A 107 -4.24 -15.30 8.89
CA SER A 107 -5.01 -16.20 9.75
C SER A 107 -6.17 -15.53 10.51
N ARG A 108 -6.23 -14.19 10.51
CA ARG A 108 -7.14 -13.39 11.35
C ARG A 108 -7.96 -12.37 10.57
N VAL A 109 -7.88 -12.37 9.24
CA VAL A 109 -8.57 -11.36 8.43
C VAL A 109 -10.09 -11.52 8.49
N PRO A 110 -10.86 -10.42 8.66
CA PRO A 110 -12.31 -10.48 8.71
C PRO A 110 -12.89 -10.77 7.33
N SER A 111 -13.71 -11.81 7.20
CA SER A 111 -14.30 -12.24 5.92
C SER A 111 -15.32 -11.27 5.30
N HIS A 112 -15.79 -10.30 6.09
CA HIS A 112 -16.93 -9.43 5.78
C HIS A 112 -16.53 -8.04 5.26
N SER A 113 -15.27 -7.65 5.43
CA SER A 113 -14.73 -6.38 4.91
C SER A 113 -13.70 -6.71 3.83
N ILE A 114 -13.90 -6.24 2.60
CA ILE A 114 -13.08 -6.64 1.45
C ILE A 114 -12.15 -5.53 0.94
N THR A 115 -12.15 -4.35 1.57
CA THR A 115 -11.38 -3.19 1.10
C THR A 115 -9.90 -3.30 1.39
N PHE A 116 -9.11 -2.46 0.70
CA PHE A 116 -7.66 -2.43 0.87
C PHE A 116 -7.23 -1.92 2.25
N LEU A 117 -7.80 -0.80 2.69
CA LEU A 117 -7.34 -0.14 3.91
C LEU A 117 -7.82 -0.84 5.17
N CYS A 118 -9.12 -1.16 5.24
CA CYS A 118 -9.77 -1.62 6.47
C CYS A 118 -10.37 -3.03 6.37
N GLY A 119 -10.08 -3.79 5.30
CA GLY A 119 -10.62 -5.12 5.08
C GLY A 119 -9.55 -6.19 4.85
N ALA A 120 -10.02 -7.42 4.65
CA ALA A 120 -9.21 -8.57 4.25
C ALA A 120 -8.56 -8.39 2.87
N GLY A 121 -9.06 -7.46 2.05
CA GLY A 121 -8.55 -7.22 0.71
C GLY A 121 -7.12 -6.71 0.68
N GLY A 122 -6.77 -5.82 1.60
CA GLY A 122 -5.41 -5.28 1.73
C GLY A 122 -4.35 -6.35 2.01
N PRO A 123 -4.45 -7.09 3.13
CA PRO A 123 -3.53 -8.16 3.47
C PRO A 123 -3.37 -9.19 2.35
N LEU A 124 -4.47 -9.61 1.69
CA LEU A 124 -4.43 -10.55 0.57
C LEU A 124 -3.72 -9.96 -0.66
N ALA A 125 -4.02 -8.71 -1.02
CA ALA A 125 -3.42 -8.06 -2.17
C ALA A 125 -1.91 -7.84 -1.99
N ILE A 126 -1.49 -7.37 -0.80
CA ILE A 126 -0.08 -7.17 -0.47
C ILE A 126 0.63 -8.53 -0.45
N ALA A 127 0.05 -9.54 0.19
CA ALA A 127 0.64 -10.88 0.23
C ALA A 127 0.80 -11.49 -1.17
N ALA A 128 -0.17 -11.32 -2.07
CA ALA A 128 -0.06 -11.82 -3.43
C ALA A 128 1.14 -11.19 -4.17
N VAL A 129 1.34 -9.88 -4.01
CA VAL A 129 2.49 -9.17 -4.61
C VAL A 129 3.81 -9.58 -3.98
N VAL A 130 3.87 -9.70 -2.65
CA VAL A 130 5.09 -10.12 -1.92
C VAL A 130 5.50 -11.54 -2.32
N GLU A 131 4.55 -12.48 -2.37
CA GLU A 131 4.82 -13.86 -2.77
C GLU A 131 5.29 -13.95 -4.23
N ALA A 132 4.69 -13.16 -5.14
CA ALA A 132 5.16 -13.09 -6.51
C ALA A 132 6.59 -12.54 -6.61
N GLY A 133 6.90 -11.47 -5.85
CA GLY A 133 8.25 -10.91 -5.78
C GLY A 133 9.30 -11.86 -5.19
N LEU A 134 8.89 -12.79 -4.32
CA LEU A 134 9.75 -13.84 -3.76
C LEU A 134 9.93 -15.05 -4.70
N GLY A 135 9.20 -15.09 -5.83
CA GLY A 135 9.21 -16.20 -6.79
C GLY A 135 8.13 -17.25 -6.57
N ASN A 136 7.28 -17.10 -5.54
CA ASN A 136 6.24 -18.07 -5.16
C ASN A 136 4.94 -17.83 -5.95
N THR A 137 5.02 -17.98 -7.28
CA THR A 137 3.93 -17.61 -8.20
C THR A 137 2.61 -18.36 -7.96
N ASP A 138 2.66 -19.63 -7.55
CA ASP A 138 1.45 -20.41 -7.24
C ASP A 138 0.75 -19.90 -5.99
N LYS A 139 1.51 -19.52 -4.96
CA LYS A 139 0.96 -18.92 -3.74
C LYS A 139 0.37 -17.54 -4.03
N ALA A 140 1.03 -16.73 -4.86
CA ALA A 140 0.49 -15.46 -5.32
C ALA A 140 -0.86 -15.62 -6.06
N LYS A 141 -0.97 -16.61 -6.96
CA LYS A 141 -2.23 -16.93 -7.66
C LYS A 141 -3.31 -17.39 -6.68
N SER A 142 -2.97 -18.22 -5.70
CA SER A 142 -3.90 -18.67 -4.66
C SER A 142 -4.45 -17.49 -3.84
N LEU A 143 -3.60 -16.56 -3.43
CA LEU A 143 -4.02 -15.35 -2.68
C LEU A 143 -4.91 -14.43 -3.52
N LEU A 144 -4.59 -14.25 -4.80
CA LEU A 144 -5.44 -13.52 -5.73
C LEU A 144 -6.80 -14.22 -5.91
N GLN A 145 -6.82 -15.55 -5.97
CA GLN A 145 -8.05 -16.32 -6.07
C GLN A 145 -8.92 -16.14 -4.81
N GLN A 146 -8.32 -16.19 -3.62
CA GLN A 146 -9.01 -15.89 -2.36
C GLN A 146 -9.62 -14.47 -2.35
N LEU A 147 -8.89 -13.46 -2.87
CA LEU A 147 -9.41 -12.10 -2.99
C LEU A 147 -10.65 -12.01 -3.93
N LYS A 148 -10.66 -12.77 -5.02
CA LYS A 148 -11.81 -12.84 -5.94
C LYS A 148 -13.00 -13.59 -5.31
N GLU A 149 -12.72 -14.63 -4.54
CA GLU A 149 -13.72 -15.40 -3.81
C GLU A 149 -14.36 -14.58 -2.69
N LEU A 150 -13.60 -13.71 -2.01
CA LEU A 150 -14.14 -12.77 -1.03
C LEU A 150 -15.17 -11.83 -1.66
N TYR A 151 -14.90 -11.31 -2.86
CA TYR A 151 -15.87 -10.50 -3.59
C TYR A 151 -17.09 -11.30 -4.01
N THR A 152 -16.87 -12.48 -4.60
CA THR A 152 -17.96 -13.33 -5.09
C THR A 152 -18.90 -13.75 -3.95
N SER A 153 -18.34 -14.14 -2.81
CA SER A 153 -19.09 -14.56 -1.62
C SER A 153 -19.86 -13.40 -0.97
N ASN A 154 -19.38 -12.16 -1.11
CA ASN A 154 -20.01 -10.97 -0.54
C ASN A 154 -20.75 -10.11 -1.58
N LYS A 155 -21.00 -10.60 -2.80
CA LYS A 155 -21.46 -9.78 -3.93
C LYS A 155 -22.76 -9.03 -3.68
N SER A 156 -23.72 -9.65 -2.98
CA SER A 156 -25.01 -9.03 -2.61
C SER A 156 -24.85 -7.91 -1.57
N ARG A 157 -23.95 -8.09 -0.61
CA ARG A 157 -23.60 -7.07 0.38
C ARG A 157 -22.78 -5.96 -0.28
N PHE A 158 -21.87 -6.33 -1.18
CA PHE A 158 -21.01 -5.41 -1.89
C PHE A 158 -21.84 -4.38 -2.68
N SER A 159 -22.91 -4.79 -3.36
CA SER A 159 -23.77 -3.86 -4.10
C SER A 159 -24.47 -2.81 -3.23
N GLN A 160 -24.56 -3.03 -1.92
CA GLN A 160 -25.18 -2.12 -0.94
C GLN A 160 -24.14 -1.21 -0.25
N LEU A 161 -22.84 -1.44 -0.45
CA LEU A 161 -21.79 -0.61 0.13
C LEU A 161 -21.77 0.79 -0.49
N PRO A 162 -21.25 1.81 0.22
CA PRO A 162 -21.01 3.12 -0.37
C PRO A 162 -19.86 3.09 -1.39
N SER A 163 -19.81 4.08 -2.28
CA SER A 163 -18.69 4.28 -3.20
C SER A 163 -17.59 5.14 -2.58
N GLU A 164 -16.99 4.66 -1.49
CA GLU A 164 -15.85 5.32 -0.82
C GLU A 164 -14.67 4.35 -0.57
N LEU A 165 -13.55 4.89 -0.08
CA LEU A 165 -12.24 4.21 -0.08
C LEU A 165 -12.04 3.25 1.11
N LEU A 166 -12.56 3.56 2.30
CA LEU A 166 -12.22 2.82 3.51
C LEU A 166 -12.99 1.51 3.61
N TYR A 167 -14.28 1.51 3.28
CA TYR A 167 -15.21 0.39 3.48
C TYR A 167 -16.09 0.08 2.25
N GLY A 168 -15.87 0.79 1.15
CA GLY A 168 -16.76 0.83 -0.01
C GLY A 168 -16.20 0.18 -1.27
N HIS A 169 -16.92 0.39 -2.39
CA HIS A 169 -16.56 -0.18 -3.69
C HIS A 169 -15.17 0.25 -4.15
N VAL A 170 -14.81 1.52 -3.93
CA VAL A 170 -13.52 2.09 -4.34
C VAL A 170 -12.38 1.43 -3.57
N GLY A 171 -12.61 1.10 -2.31
CA GLY A 171 -11.65 0.37 -1.48
C GLY A 171 -11.32 -1.02 -2.02
N TYR A 172 -12.29 -1.75 -2.57
CA TYR A 172 -12.05 -3.05 -3.22
C TYR A 172 -11.44 -2.89 -4.61
N LEU A 173 -11.91 -1.91 -5.40
CA LEU A 173 -11.34 -1.60 -6.70
C LEU A 173 -9.85 -1.28 -6.58
N TYR A 174 -9.45 -0.57 -5.52
CA TYR A 174 -8.05 -0.29 -5.23
C TYR A 174 -7.24 -1.58 -5.01
N CYS A 175 -7.77 -2.60 -4.32
CA CYS A 175 -7.09 -3.91 -4.18
C CYS A 175 -6.74 -4.51 -5.55
N LEU A 176 -7.70 -4.48 -6.48
CA LEU A 176 -7.53 -5.06 -7.81
C LEU A 176 -6.53 -4.28 -8.66
N LEU A 177 -6.62 -2.94 -8.62
CA LEU A 177 -5.70 -2.06 -9.33
C LEU A 177 -4.28 -2.14 -8.75
N PHE A 178 -4.16 -2.23 -7.43
CA PHE A 178 -2.88 -2.44 -6.75
C PHE A 178 -2.19 -3.70 -7.27
N ILE A 179 -2.89 -4.83 -7.30
CA ILE A 179 -2.31 -6.08 -7.83
C ILE A 179 -1.90 -5.91 -9.30
N ASN A 180 -2.75 -5.32 -10.13
CA ASN A 180 -2.42 -5.12 -11.55
C ASN A 180 -1.25 -4.16 -11.80
N ALA A 181 -0.98 -3.23 -10.88
CA ALA A 181 0.17 -2.34 -10.99
C ALA A 181 1.50 -3.10 -10.78
N TYR A 182 1.53 -4.07 -9.86
CA TYR A 182 2.71 -4.90 -9.60
C TYR A 182 2.79 -6.14 -10.50
N LEU A 183 1.64 -6.70 -10.88
CA LEU A 183 1.49 -7.92 -11.67
C LEU A 183 0.57 -7.65 -12.86
N PRO A 184 1.08 -7.03 -13.95
CA PRO A 184 0.27 -6.65 -15.10
C PRO A 184 -0.50 -7.84 -15.67
N GLY A 185 -1.82 -7.69 -15.80
CA GLY A 185 -2.71 -8.70 -16.38
C GLY A 185 -3.19 -9.79 -15.40
N ALA A 186 -2.80 -9.76 -14.13
CA ALA A 186 -3.25 -10.74 -13.14
C ALA A 186 -4.76 -10.66 -12.86
N VAL A 187 -5.33 -9.45 -12.91
CA VAL A 187 -6.77 -9.18 -12.79
C VAL A 187 -7.35 -8.86 -14.16
N SER A 188 -8.43 -9.56 -14.53
CA SER A 188 -9.09 -9.38 -15.82
C SER A 188 -9.78 -8.03 -15.94
N GLN A 189 -9.78 -7.47 -17.15
CA GLN A 189 -10.51 -6.23 -17.44
C GLN A 189 -12.01 -6.37 -17.19
N SER A 190 -12.59 -7.55 -17.42
CA SER A 190 -14.00 -7.81 -17.13
C SER A 190 -14.34 -7.58 -15.65
N LEU A 191 -13.52 -8.08 -14.72
CA LEU A 191 -13.74 -7.90 -13.29
C LEU A 191 -13.56 -6.43 -12.88
N LEU A 192 -12.57 -5.74 -13.43
CA LEU A 192 -12.37 -4.31 -13.16
C LEU A 192 -13.56 -3.47 -13.61
N GLN A 193 -14.11 -3.72 -14.81
CA GLN A 193 -15.29 -3.01 -15.30
C GLN A 193 -16.54 -3.34 -14.49
N GLU A 194 -16.71 -4.60 -14.08
CA GLU A 194 -17.80 -5.02 -13.21
C GLU A 194 -17.79 -4.23 -11.89
N VAL A 195 -16.67 -4.24 -11.16
CA VAL A 195 -16.51 -3.52 -9.90
C VAL A 195 -16.65 -2.01 -10.09
N ARG A 196 -16.08 -1.46 -11.16
CA ARG A 196 -16.23 -0.04 -11.52
C ARG A 196 -17.69 0.35 -11.72
N SER A 197 -18.51 -0.53 -12.29
CA SER A 197 -19.94 -0.26 -12.50
C SER A 197 -20.73 -0.05 -11.20
N HIS A 198 -20.22 -0.53 -10.06
CA HIS A 198 -20.79 -0.25 -8.74
C HIS A 198 -20.42 1.16 -8.25
N CYS A 199 -19.26 1.68 -8.60
CA CYS A 199 -18.75 2.98 -8.15
C CYS A 199 -19.44 4.19 -8.81
N VAL A 200 -20.05 3.99 -9.99
CA VAL A 200 -20.64 5.08 -10.81
C VAL A 200 -22.15 5.22 -10.59
N ARG A 201 -22.78 4.28 -9.88
CA ARG A 201 -24.21 4.34 -9.54
C ARG A 201 -24.39 5.26 -8.34
N CYS A 202 -24.33 6.57 -8.58
CA CYS A 202 -24.77 7.60 -7.63
C CYS A 202 -26.25 7.92 -7.83
#